data_AF-A0A1B6GT39-F1
#
_entry.id   AF-A0A1B6GT39-F1
#
_cell.length_a   1.000
_cell.length_b   1.000
_cell.length_c   1.000
_cell.angle_alpha   90.00
_cell.angle_beta   90.00
_cell.angle_gamma   90.00
#
_symmetry.space_group_name_H-M   'P 1'
#
loop_
_entity.id
_entity.type
_entity.pdbx_description
1 polymer ?
#
loop_
_entity_poly.entity_id
_entity_poly.type
_entity_poly.pdbx_seq_one_letter_code
_entity_poly.pdbx_strand_id
1 'polypeptide(L)'
;PCINSAEFPEYLTPLMVAAQCGHIEMIHFLFSRGHPEIPQPHKSTCVCSECVAMMKELDPLLIATKTFDTYKAICSHAYIPNVTNDPILMVFHLVEELKEQAIRYRLFHSKYDELIEDT
;
A
#
# COMPACT_ATOMS: atom_id res chain seq x y z
N PRO A 1 12.24 -10.92 5.15
CA PRO A 1 12.59 -9.60 4.58
C PRO A 1 14.08 -9.57 4.30
N CYS A 2 14.50 -8.96 3.20
CA CYS A 2 15.93 -8.83 2.86
C CYS A 2 16.49 -7.64 3.67
N ILE A 3 17.01 -7.91 4.86
CA ILE A 3 17.55 -6.89 5.76
C ILE A 3 18.82 -6.31 5.09
N ASN A 4 18.84 -5.02 4.78
CA ASN A 4 19.89 -4.30 4.03
C ASN A 4 19.93 -4.49 2.49
N SER A 5 18.79 -4.72 1.83
CA SER A 5 18.76 -4.62 0.35
C SER A 5 19.00 -3.16 -0.09
N ALA A 6 19.94 -2.94 -1.02
CA ALA A 6 20.14 -1.63 -1.65
C ALA A 6 19.01 -1.28 -2.64
N GLU A 7 18.26 -2.27 -3.11
CA GLU A 7 17.24 -2.13 -4.14
C GLU A 7 15.81 -2.04 -3.56
N PHE A 8 15.57 -2.64 -2.39
CA PHE A 8 14.24 -2.71 -1.78
C PHE A 8 14.25 -2.17 -0.35
N PRO A 9 13.45 -1.13 -0.05
CA PRO A 9 13.24 -0.68 1.32
C PRO A 9 12.75 -1.81 2.23
N GLU A 10 13.17 -1.79 3.50
CA GLU A 10 12.87 -2.87 4.45
C GLU A 10 11.37 -3.09 4.71
N TYR A 11 10.55 -2.07 4.47
CA TYR A 11 9.10 -2.16 4.62
C TYR A 11 8.40 -2.87 3.45
N LEU A 12 9.04 -3.02 2.29
CA LEU A 12 8.43 -3.73 1.17
C LEU A 12 8.46 -5.24 1.41
N THR A 13 7.28 -5.84 1.38
CA THR A 13 7.14 -7.29 1.44
C THR A 13 7.15 -7.89 0.03
N PRO A 14 7.52 -9.18 -0.13
CA PRO A 14 7.41 -9.85 -1.42
C PRO A 14 6.01 -9.78 -2.05
N LEU A 15 4.96 -9.81 -1.21
CA LEU A 15 3.58 -9.69 -1.67
C LEU A 15 3.28 -8.29 -2.22
N MET A 16 3.78 -7.25 -1.56
CA MET A 16 3.65 -5.87 -2.07
C MET A 16 4.34 -5.71 -3.43
N VAL A 17 5.55 -6.24 -3.58
CA VAL A 17 6.29 -6.16 -4.85
C VAL A 17 5.56 -6.95 -5.95
N ALA A 18 5.11 -8.17 -5.66
CA ALA A 18 4.33 -8.97 -6.63
C ALA A 18 3.04 -8.27 -7.06
N ALA A 19 2.34 -7.63 -6.13
CA ALA A 19 1.14 -6.85 -6.39
C ALA A 19 1.44 -5.61 -7.25
N GLN A 20 2.47 -4.84 -6.91
CA GLN A 20 2.89 -3.66 -7.68
C GLN A 20 3.32 -4.00 -9.12
N CYS A 21 3.84 -5.21 -9.35
CA CYS A 21 4.18 -5.70 -10.69
C CYS A 21 3.01 -6.36 -11.42
N GLY A 22 1.85 -6.55 -10.80
CA GLY A 22 0.69 -7.21 -11.41
C GLY A 22 0.85 -8.73 -11.58
N HIS A 23 1.73 -9.39 -10.82
CA HIS A 23 2.06 -10.81 -10.99
C HIS A 23 1.11 -11.72 -10.20
N ILE A 24 -0.05 -12.06 -10.78
CA ILE A 24 -1.12 -12.82 -10.11
C ILE A 24 -0.63 -14.20 -9.63
N GLU A 25 0.16 -14.92 -10.42
CA GLU A 25 0.68 -16.24 -10.06
C GLU A 25 1.60 -16.18 -8.84
N MET A 26 2.37 -15.09 -8.70
CA MET A 26 3.22 -14.87 -7.53
C MET A 26 2.40 -14.52 -6.30
N ILE A 27 1.33 -13.73 -6.46
CA ILE A 27 0.38 -13.42 -5.38
C ILE A 27 -0.26 -14.71 -4.86
N HIS A 28 -0.79 -15.55 -5.75
CA HIS A 28 -1.37 -16.86 -5.39
C HIS A 28 -0.35 -17.77 -4.73
N PHE A 29 0.86 -17.84 -5.28
CA PHE A 29 1.94 -18.62 -4.69
C PHE A 29 2.24 -18.15 -3.26
N LEU A 30 2.41 -16.84 -3.03
CA LEU A 30 2.69 -16.29 -1.71
C LEU A 30 1.56 -16.56 -0.72
N PHE A 31 0.29 -16.40 -1.12
CA PHE A 31 -0.85 -16.78 -0.29
C PHE A 31 -0.87 -18.27 0.05
N SER A 32 -0.57 -19.15 -0.92
CA SER A 32 -0.49 -20.59 -0.69
C SER A 32 0.61 -20.99 0.32
N ARG A 33 1.62 -20.13 0.49
CA ARG A 33 2.71 -20.30 1.45
C ARG A 33 2.41 -19.67 2.82
N GLY A 34 1.21 -19.10 3.00
CA GLY A 34 0.76 -18.52 4.26
C GLY A 34 1.30 -17.11 4.52
N HIS A 35 1.74 -16.39 3.49
CA HIS A 35 2.03 -14.96 3.64
C HIS A 35 0.73 -14.21 3.95
N PRO A 36 0.70 -13.31 4.95
CA PRO A 36 -0.48 -12.54 5.26
C PRO A 36 -0.78 -11.53 4.16
N GLU A 37 -2.04 -11.10 4.08
CA GLU A 37 -2.46 -9.97 3.28
C GLU A 37 -1.66 -8.69 3.62
N ILE A 38 -1.54 -7.80 2.63
CA ILE A 38 -0.95 -6.49 2.80
C ILE A 38 -1.81 -5.70 3.81
N PRO A 39 -1.22 -5.19 4.90
CA PRO A 39 -1.97 -4.45 5.91
C PRO A 39 -2.49 -3.14 5.34
N GLN A 40 -3.77 -2.85 5.60
CA GLN A 40 -4.38 -1.58 5.24
C GLN A 40 -3.69 -0.42 5.98
N PRO A 41 -3.29 0.66 5.29
CA PRO A 41 -2.77 1.84 5.95
C PRO A 41 -3.77 2.37 6.98
N HIS A 42 -3.27 2.75 8.16
CA HIS A 42 -4.12 3.44 9.12
C HIS A 42 -4.58 4.78 8.56
N LYS A 43 -5.80 5.20 8.95
CA LYS A 43 -6.26 6.56 8.68
C LYS A 43 -5.25 7.56 9.18
N SER A 44 -5.09 8.63 8.44
CA SER A 44 -4.07 9.63 8.70
C SER A 44 -4.35 10.47 9.97
N THR A 45 -5.54 10.31 10.58
CA THR A 45 -5.91 10.82 11.91
C THR A 45 -5.70 9.82 13.05
N CYS A 46 -5.14 8.64 12.77
CA CYS A 46 -4.95 7.59 13.77
C CYS A 46 -3.90 8.00 14.83
N VAL A 47 -4.23 7.75 16.09
CA VAL A 47 -3.40 8.08 17.26
C VAL A 47 -2.99 6.83 18.06
N CYS A 48 -3.01 5.65 17.43
CA CYS A 48 -2.52 4.43 18.06
C CYS A 48 -1.01 4.54 18.36
N SER A 49 -0.54 3.73 19.32
CA SER A 49 0.87 3.74 19.74
C SER A 49 1.85 3.57 18.58
N GLU A 50 1.52 2.71 17.61
CA GLU A 50 2.35 2.45 16.43
C GLU A 50 2.45 3.67 15.50
N CYS A 51 1.33 4.33 15.18
CA CYS A 51 1.33 5.55 14.37
C CYS A 51 2.07 6.69 15.07
N VAL A 52 1.86 6.84 16.39
CA VAL A 52 2.54 7.87 17.18
C VAL A 52 4.05 7.62 17.27
N ALA A 53 4.47 6.36 17.43
CA ALA A 53 5.89 5.99 17.41
C ALA A 53 6.50 6.25 16.02
N MET A 54 5.84 5.78 14.96
CA MET A 54 6.27 6.00 13.57
C MET A 54 6.46 7.49 13.26
N MET A 55 5.51 8.36 13.63
CA MET A 55 5.60 9.80 13.40
C MET A 55 6.73 10.48 14.20
N LYS A 56 7.19 9.88 15.30
CA LYS A 56 8.31 10.38 16.09
C LYS A 56 9.67 9.89 15.58
N GLU A 57 9.71 8.68 15.06
CA GLU A 57 10.96 7.98 14.71
C GLU A 57 11.34 8.11 13.23
N LEU A 58 10.36 8.26 12.32
CA LEU A 58 10.59 8.28 10.88
C LEU A 58 10.46 9.68 10.30
N ASP A 59 11.25 9.95 9.26
CA ASP A 59 11.14 11.17 8.47
C ASP A 59 9.76 11.24 7.76
N PRO A 60 9.09 12.42 7.71
CA PRO A 60 7.78 12.56 7.07
C PRO A 60 7.74 12.13 5.60
N LEU A 61 8.82 12.31 4.83
CA LEU A 61 8.90 11.88 3.45
C LEU A 61 8.96 10.35 3.34
N LEU A 62 9.68 9.70 4.27
CA LEU A 62 9.72 8.24 4.34
C LEU A 62 8.34 7.68 4.70
N ILE A 63 7.62 8.31 5.63
CA ILE A 63 6.24 7.94 5.96
C ILE A 63 5.34 8.07 4.73
N ALA A 64 5.39 9.21 4.03
CA ALA A 64 4.59 9.43 2.82
C ALA A 64 4.91 8.41 1.72
N THR A 65 6.19 8.09 1.52
CA THR A 65 6.65 7.12 0.52
C THR A 65 6.17 5.71 0.86
N LYS A 66 6.35 5.27 2.11
CA LYS A 66 5.87 3.96 2.58
C LYS A 66 4.36 3.83 2.45
N THR A 67 3.61 4.87 2.83
CA THR A 67 2.15 4.90 2.69
C THR A 67 1.75 4.79 1.22
N PHE A 68 2.37 5.58 0.34
CA PHE A 68 2.11 5.53 -1.10
C PHE A 68 2.40 4.15 -1.71
N ASP A 69 3.55 3.55 -1.39
CA ASP A 69 3.92 2.22 -1.90
C ASP A 69 2.95 1.13 -1.42
N THR A 70 2.42 1.28 -0.20
CA THR A 70 1.39 0.37 0.33
C THR A 70 0.10 0.53 -0.47
N TYR A 71 -0.36 1.76 -0.69
CA TYR A 71 -1.53 2.04 -1.52
C TYR A 71 -1.36 1.49 -2.94
N LYS A 72 -0.20 1.72 -3.55
CA LYS A 72 0.14 1.19 -4.88
C LYS A 72 0.02 -0.33 -4.96
N ALA A 73 0.39 -1.05 -3.89
CA ALA A 73 0.27 -2.50 -3.85
C ALA A 73 -1.18 -2.96 -3.68
N ILE A 74 -1.95 -2.37 -2.75
CA ILE A 74 -3.33 -2.80 -2.48
C ILE A 74 -4.31 -2.41 -3.59
N CYS A 75 -4.03 -1.33 -4.33
CA CYS A 75 -4.84 -0.88 -5.46
C CYS A 75 -4.60 -1.70 -6.74
N SER A 76 -3.62 -2.59 -6.75
CA SER A 76 -3.33 -3.42 -7.92
C SER A 76 -4.54 -4.29 -8.30
N HIS A 77 -4.96 -4.25 -9.57
CA HIS A 77 -6.00 -5.13 -10.11
C HIS A 77 -5.65 -6.61 -9.98
N ALA A 78 -4.35 -6.94 -9.93
CA ALA A 78 -3.89 -8.30 -9.67
C ALA A 78 -4.08 -8.73 -8.21
N TYR A 79 -4.18 -7.78 -7.27
CA TYR A 79 -4.28 -8.03 -5.83
C TYR A 79 -5.72 -8.03 -5.34
N ILE A 80 -6.51 -6.99 -5.65
CA ILE A 80 -7.88 -6.77 -5.14
C ILE A 80 -8.76 -8.04 -5.22
N PRO A 81 -8.85 -8.77 -6.34
CA PRO A 81 -9.73 -9.93 -6.45
C PRO A 81 -9.39 -11.09 -5.51
N ASN A 82 -8.19 -11.09 -4.92
CA ASN A 82 -7.72 -12.16 -4.03
C ASN A 82 -8.01 -11.88 -2.55
N VAL A 83 -8.42 -10.66 -2.20
CA VAL A 83 -8.57 -10.21 -0.80
C VAL A 83 -9.97 -9.73 -0.46
N THR A 84 -10.87 -9.66 -1.44
CA THR A 84 -12.27 -9.30 -1.22
C THR A 84 -13.20 -10.15 -2.06
N ASN A 85 -14.41 -10.37 -1.54
CA ASN A 85 -15.50 -10.97 -2.30
C ASN A 85 -16.24 -9.95 -3.18
N ASP A 86 -16.03 -8.65 -2.95
CA ASP A 86 -16.60 -7.54 -3.74
C ASP A 86 -15.49 -6.58 -4.18
N PRO A 87 -14.79 -6.88 -5.29
CA PRO A 87 -13.74 -6.03 -5.84
C PRO A 87 -14.22 -4.64 -6.21
N ILE A 88 -15.46 -4.51 -6.70
CA ILE A 88 -16.01 -3.25 -7.19
C ILE A 88 -16.21 -2.29 -6.02
N LEU A 89 -16.85 -2.76 -4.93
CA LEU A 89 -17.03 -1.94 -3.73
C LEU A 89 -15.70 -1.55 -3.10
N MET A 90 -14.73 -2.47 -3.05
CA MET A 90 -13.40 -2.19 -2.53
C MET A 90 -12.68 -1.10 -3.33
N VAL A 91 -12.76 -1.13 -4.67
CA VAL A 91 -12.20 -0.08 -5.54
C VAL A 91 -12.81 1.29 -5.22
N PHE A 92 -14.13 1.39 -5.04
CA PHE A 92 -14.77 2.67 -4.69
C PHE A 92 -14.24 3.24 -3.38
N HIS A 93 -14.09 2.40 -2.35
CA HIS A 93 -13.52 2.83 -1.08
C HIS A 93 -12.05 3.23 -1.20
N LEU A 94 -11.25 2.45 -1.94
CA LEU A 94 -9.85 2.78 -2.18
C LEU A 94 -9.71 4.12 -2.91
N VAL A 95 -10.49 4.37 -3.96
CA VAL A 95 -10.46 5.64 -4.70
C VAL A 95 -10.82 6.82 -3.79
N GLU A 96 -11.79 6.67 -2.89
CA GLU A 96 -12.12 7.70 -1.90
C GLU A 96 -10.94 7.96 -0.95
N GLU A 97 -10.32 6.91 -0.43
CA GLU A 97 -9.13 7.03 0.43
C GLU A 97 -7.95 7.68 -0.29
N LEU A 98 -7.66 7.30 -1.54
CA LEU A 98 -6.56 7.88 -2.32
C LEU A 98 -6.76 9.39 -2.54
N LYS A 99 -8.00 9.85 -2.75
CA LYS A 99 -8.32 11.29 -2.86
C LYS A 99 -8.01 12.03 -1.57
N GLU A 100 -8.33 11.46 -0.42
CA GLU A 100 -7.96 12.03 0.87
C GLU A 100 -6.43 12.11 1.05
N GLN A 101 -5.70 11.08 0.62
CA GLN A 101 -4.23 11.05 0.68
C GLN A 101 -3.59 12.09 -0.26
N ALA A 102 -4.13 12.28 -1.47
CA ALA A 102 -3.64 13.27 -2.43
C ALA A 102 -3.67 14.69 -1.85
N ILE A 103 -4.77 15.06 -1.18
CA ILE A 103 -4.93 16.35 -0.51
C ILE A 103 -3.92 16.51 0.63
N ARG A 104 -3.71 15.43 1.40
CA ARG A 104 -2.86 15.45 2.60
C ARG A 104 -1.38 15.52 2.26
N TYR A 105 -0.92 14.66 1.35
CA TYR A 105 0.46 14.59 0.93
C TYR A 105 0.65 15.38 -0.37
N ARG A 106 0.66 16.71 -0.28
CA ARG A 106 0.74 17.61 -1.45
C ARG A 106 1.88 17.27 -2.42
N LEU A 107 3.03 16.81 -1.91
CA LEU A 107 4.18 16.40 -2.73
C LEU A 107 3.92 15.13 -3.57
N PHE A 108 2.92 14.33 -3.18
CA PHE A 108 2.51 13.08 -3.82
C PHE A 108 1.18 13.24 -4.56
N HIS A 109 0.56 14.43 -4.57
CA HIS A 109 -0.77 14.63 -5.13
C HIS A 109 -0.91 14.04 -6.54
N SER A 110 0.00 14.40 -7.45
CA SER A 110 -0.02 13.89 -8.82
C SER A 110 0.17 12.38 -8.92
N LYS A 111 0.93 11.77 -8.00
CA LYS A 111 1.13 10.32 -7.96
C LYS A 111 -0.13 9.59 -7.49
N TYR A 112 -0.87 10.19 -6.56
CA TYR A 112 -2.15 9.65 -6.13
C TYR A 112 -3.22 9.81 -7.22
N ASP A 113 -3.23 10.92 -7.96
CA ASP A 113 -4.14 11.09 -9.11
C ASP A 113 -3.90 10.03 -10.19
N GLU A 114 -2.63 9.79 -10.56
CA GLU A 114 -2.25 8.71 -11.49
C GLU A 114 -2.69 7.34 -10.97
N LEU A 115 -2.44 7.05 -9.69
CA LEU A 115 -2.88 5.79 -9.09
C LEU A 115 -4.41 5.64 -9.08
N ILE A 116 -5.17 6.72 -8.90
CA ILE A 116 -6.64 6.69 -8.98
C ILE A 116 -7.11 6.37 -10.40
N GLU A 117 -6.45 6.92 -11.42
CA GLU A 117 -6.79 6.62 -12.83
C GLU A 117 -6.50 5.15 -13.19
N ASP A 118 -5.47 4.58 -12.57
CA ASP A 118 -5.06 3.18 -12.76
C ASP A 118 -5.83 2.17 -11.90
N THR A 119 -6.59 2.60 -10.88
CA THR A 119 -7.34 1.72 -9.94
C THR A 119 -8.78 1.49 -10.41
#